data_AF-A0A2B7X7A0-F1
#
_entry.id   AF-A0A2B7X7A0-F1
#
_cell.length_a   1.000
_cell.length_b   1.000
_cell.length_c   1.000
_cell.angle_alpha   90.00
_cell.angle_beta   90.00
_cell.angle_gamma   90.00
#
_symmetry.space_group_name_H-M   'P 1'
#
loop_
_entity.id
_entity.type
_entity.pdbx_description
1 polymer ?
#
loop_
_entity_poly.entity_id
_entity_poly.type
_entity_poly.pdbx_seq_one_letter_code
_entity_poly.pdbx_strand_id
1 'polypeptide(L)'
;MSTTSTSAAPWWWWPYHFISLTPSQIQERRDLLNLRGHYAQISALIVVVCVSVYRRVIIGGRGNNNRGKKERGLLRKPSSWLDRPPVKGWGETRREYLVAMGWLVLMVGISGWRTGEDYLHLTKSLAQTSFANIPLQILLSPKLSSPRSSTTTTTNKPKTIIPAIITNPISTLTTIPPARLTPYHRLIGRIIITPLLSLHAILYLAFFAMNNHPVPLLPKRLQDADVQWGIMAVTLLLVMLGTSAAASGSGSGRKGVWRWWGLRRRVSRDTFYALHVSLVLGLMGAVYAHVSYARRFVVQGLAVYAVDVVAGYLF
;
A
#
# COMPACT_ATOMS: atom_id res chain seq x y z
N MET A 1 -42.95 2.66 16.66
CA MET A 1 -42.03 1.51 16.70
C MET A 1 -40.76 1.94 17.41
N SER A 2 -40.67 1.60 18.69
CA SER A 2 -39.58 1.95 19.60
C SER A 2 -38.42 0.99 19.40
N THR A 3 -37.26 1.51 19.00
CA THR A 3 -35.99 0.79 18.97
C THR A 3 -35.48 0.62 20.39
N THR A 4 -35.55 -0.60 20.92
CA THR A 4 -34.90 -0.96 22.18
C THR A 4 -33.38 -0.94 21.98
N SER A 5 -32.75 0.16 22.36
CA SER A 5 -31.30 0.26 22.51
C SER A 5 -30.89 -0.49 23.77
N THR A 6 -30.32 -1.69 23.61
CA THR A 6 -29.65 -2.38 24.72
C THR A 6 -28.41 -1.57 25.11
N SER A 7 -28.48 -0.88 26.24
CA SER A 7 -27.41 -0.03 26.77
C SER A 7 -26.22 -0.87 27.23
N ALA A 8 -25.06 -0.70 26.57
CA ALA A 8 -23.78 -1.18 27.06
C ALA A 8 -22.67 -0.13 26.84
N ALA A 9 -22.28 0.52 27.95
CA ALA A 9 -21.16 1.44 28.18
C ALA A 9 -21.17 2.80 27.44
N PRO A 10 -20.78 3.91 28.11
CA PRO A 10 -20.81 5.26 27.55
C PRO A 10 -19.57 5.50 26.67
N TRP A 11 -19.62 5.05 25.42
CA TRP A 11 -18.63 5.40 24.40
C TRP A 11 -18.99 6.74 23.73
N TRP A 12 -19.00 7.83 24.48
CA TRP A 12 -19.37 9.17 23.96
C TRP A 12 -18.49 9.65 22.79
N TRP A 13 -17.36 9.00 22.53
CA TRP A 13 -16.44 9.28 21.42
C TRP A 13 -16.51 8.25 20.26
N TRP A 14 -17.25 7.13 20.41
CA TRP A 14 -17.36 6.09 19.38
C TRP A 14 -18.80 6.03 18.84
N PRO A 15 -19.08 6.65 17.68
CA PRO A 15 -20.45 6.80 17.17
C PRO A 15 -20.96 5.57 16.40
N TYR A 16 -20.22 4.46 16.36
CA TYR A 16 -20.57 3.32 15.51
C TYR A 16 -21.24 2.19 16.28
N HIS A 17 -22.41 1.78 15.82
CA HIS A 17 -23.30 0.80 16.42
C HIS A 17 -23.52 -0.43 15.52
N PHE A 18 -23.99 -1.53 16.12
CA PHE A 18 -24.42 -2.72 15.38
C PHE A 18 -25.86 -2.52 14.91
N ILE A 19 -26.04 -2.42 13.59
CA ILE A 19 -27.33 -2.07 12.98
C ILE A 19 -27.84 -3.26 12.17
N SER A 20 -29.09 -3.66 12.38
CA SER A 20 -29.79 -4.62 11.52
C SER A 20 -30.28 -3.91 10.25
N LEU A 21 -30.18 -4.61 9.11
CA LEU A 21 -30.53 -4.03 7.82
C LEU A 21 -31.57 -4.83 7.07
N THR A 22 -32.39 -4.10 6.32
CA THR A 22 -33.20 -4.67 5.25
C THR A 22 -32.31 -5.07 4.05
N PRO A 23 -32.77 -6.01 3.20
CA PRO A 23 -32.00 -6.43 2.02
C PRO A 23 -31.64 -5.29 1.06
N SER A 24 -32.53 -4.30 0.86
CA SER A 24 -32.26 -3.11 0.04
C SER A 24 -31.14 -2.26 0.62
N GLN A 25 -31.14 -2.03 1.94
CA GLN A 25 -30.07 -1.28 2.62
C GLN A 25 -28.72 -2.03 2.57
N ILE A 26 -28.73 -3.37 2.63
CA ILE A 26 -27.51 -4.16 2.43
C ILE A 26 -26.94 -3.90 1.03
N GLN A 27 -27.79 -3.87 0.00
CA GLN A 27 -27.35 -3.63 -1.36
C GLN A 27 -26.78 -2.22 -1.53
N GLU A 28 -27.46 -1.20 -1.02
CA GLU A 28 -26.96 0.19 -1.02
C GLU A 28 -25.59 0.30 -0.34
N ARG A 29 -25.40 -0.34 0.82
CA ARG A 29 -24.10 -0.38 1.50
C ARG A 29 -23.02 -1.08 0.66
N ARG A 30 -23.36 -2.11 -0.12
CA ARG A 30 -22.40 -2.77 -1.03
C ARG A 30 -21.99 -1.86 -2.19
N ASP A 31 -22.94 -1.13 -2.76
CA ASP A 31 -22.67 -0.20 -3.85
C ASP A 31 -21.79 0.97 -3.38
N LEU A 32 -22.04 1.47 -2.16
CA LEU A 32 -21.19 2.48 -1.55
C LEU A 32 -19.76 1.97 -1.26
N LEU A 33 -19.59 0.72 -0.81
CA LEU A 33 -18.26 0.11 -0.65
C LEU A 33 -17.52 0.05 -1.99
N ASN A 34 -18.21 -0.38 -3.06
CA ASN A 34 -17.64 -0.40 -4.40
C ASN A 34 -17.21 1.01 -4.83
N LEU A 35 -18.07 2.01 -4.65
CA LEU A 35 -17.77 3.40 -5.01
C LEU A 35 -16.53 3.94 -4.28
N ARG A 36 -16.40 3.67 -2.98
CA ARG A 36 -15.22 4.07 -2.18
C ARG A 36 -13.93 3.42 -2.69
N GLY A 37 -13.99 2.15 -3.08
CA GLY A 37 -12.89 1.47 -3.76
C GLY A 37 -12.48 2.19 -5.05
N HIS A 38 -13.44 2.61 -5.88
CA HIS A 38 -13.16 3.38 -7.10
C HIS A 38 -12.57 4.76 -6.79
N TYR A 39 -13.08 5.48 -5.80
CA TYR A 39 -12.52 6.78 -5.40
C TYR A 39 -11.07 6.67 -4.93
N ALA A 40 -10.72 5.61 -4.19
CA ALA A 40 -9.34 5.33 -3.82
C ALA A 40 -8.44 5.08 -5.05
N GLN A 41 -8.92 4.36 -6.07
CA GLN A 41 -8.15 4.15 -7.31
C GLN A 41 -8.05 5.40 -8.18
N ILE A 42 -9.16 6.13 -8.36
CA ILE A 42 -9.21 7.36 -9.16
C ILE A 42 -8.31 8.42 -8.52
N SER A 43 -8.34 8.58 -7.20
CA SER A 43 -7.42 9.50 -6.51
C SER A 43 -5.95 9.13 -6.76
N ALA A 44 -5.61 7.84 -6.85
CA ALA A 44 -4.24 7.42 -7.15
C ALA A 44 -3.84 7.82 -8.58
N LEU A 45 -4.73 7.62 -9.53
CA LEU A 45 -4.54 8.05 -10.92
C LEU A 45 -4.40 9.57 -11.01
N ILE A 46 -5.25 10.33 -10.33
CA ILE A 46 -5.17 11.80 -10.27
C ILE A 46 -3.80 12.23 -9.74
N VAL A 47 -3.31 11.65 -8.65
CA VAL A 47 -1.97 11.97 -8.11
C VAL A 47 -0.88 11.68 -9.14
N VAL A 48 -0.91 10.52 -9.81
CA VAL A 48 0.07 10.18 -10.85
C VAL A 48 0.02 11.18 -12.01
N VAL A 49 -1.17 11.55 -12.48
CA VAL A 49 -1.36 12.53 -13.57
C VAL A 49 -0.86 13.91 -13.14
N CYS A 50 -1.28 14.41 -11.97
CA CYS A 50 -0.86 15.71 -11.44
C CYS A 50 0.67 15.80 -11.30
N VAL A 51 1.30 14.76 -10.75
CA VAL A 51 2.77 14.70 -10.65
C VAL A 51 3.42 14.70 -12.03
N SER A 52 2.87 13.92 -12.97
CA SER A 52 3.39 13.84 -14.34
C SER A 52 3.31 15.18 -15.07
N VAL A 53 2.17 15.88 -14.97
CA VAL A 53 1.97 17.22 -15.55
C VAL A 53 2.90 18.23 -14.90
N TYR A 54 2.96 18.27 -13.56
CA TYR A 54 3.84 19.17 -12.83
C TYR A 54 5.31 19.03 -13.27
N ARG A 55 5.81 17.79 -13.40
CA ARG A 55 7.20 17.56 -13.79
C ARG A 55 7.48 17.92 -15.25
N ARG A 56 6.56 17.63 -16.17
CA ARG A 56 6.75 17.94 -17.59
C ARG A 56 6.64 19.44 -17.88
N VAL A 57 5.61 20.10 -17.33
CA VAL A 57 5.33 21.52 -17.59
C VAL A 57 6.25 22.43 -16.78
N ILE A 58 6.30 22.27 -15.46
CA ILE A 58 6.97 23.23 -14.57
C ILE A 58 8.48 22.98 -14.48
N ILE A 59 8.89 21.72 -14.37
CA ILE A 59 10.33 21.38 -14.24
C ILE A 59 10.98 21.28 -15.63
N GLY A 60 10.29 20.67 -16.60
CA GLY A 60 10.76 20.58 -17.99
C GLY A 60 10.97 21.96 -18.64
N GLY A 61 10.01 22.88 -18.46
CA GLY A 61 10.11 24.25 -18.98
C GLY A 61 11.27 25.07 -18.38
N ARG A 62 11.60 24.86 -17.10
CA ARG A 62 12.75 25.52 -16.44
C ARG A 62 14.12 25.03 -16.91
N GLY A 63 14.19 23.82 -17.47
CA GLY A 63 15.45 23.22 -17.93
C GLY A 63 16.05 23.88 -19.17
N ASN A 64 15.22 24.52 -20.01
CA ASN A 64 15.69 25.15 -21.25
C ASN A 64 16.31 26.54 -21.01
N ASN A 65 15.75 27.33 -20.07
CA ASN A 65 16.26 28.68 -19.76
C ASN A 65 17.55 28.71 -18.93
N ASN A 66 17.94 27.62 -18.29
CA ASN A 66 19.07 27.59 -17.35
C ASN A 66 20.33 26.87 -17.87
N ARG A 67 20.35 26.46 -19.15
CA ARG A 67 21.53 25.84 -19.77
C ARG A 67 22.76 26.76 -19.82
N GLY A 68 22.58 28.09 -19.73
CA GLY A 68 23.68 29.07 -19.68
C GLY A 68 24.24 29.41 -18.29
N LYS A 69 23.72 28.85 -17.18
CA LYS A 69 24.13 29.26 -15.81
C LYS A 69 24.76 28.16 -14.95
N LYS A 70 24.99 26.96 -15.49
CA LYS A 70 25.27 25.76 -14.68
C LYS A 70 26.73 25.53 -14.27
N GLU A 71 27.68 26.35 -14.69
CA GLU A 71 29.10 26.19 -14.33
C GLU A 71 29.54 26.90 -13.02
N ARG A 72 28.69 27.71 -12.37
CA ARG A 72 29.15 28.56 -11.25
C ARG A 72 28.49 28.30 -9.88
N GLY A 73 28.10 27.07 -9.55
CA GLY A 73 27.39 26.86 -8.29
C GLY A 73 27.37 25.44 -7.73
N LEU A 74 28.55 24.82 -7.54
CA LEU A 74 28.73 23.63 -6.70
C LEU A 74 28.62 23.94 -5.19
N LEU A 75 27.81 24.94 -4.80
CA LEU A 75 27.41 25.13 -3.42
C LEU A 75 26.32 24.10 -3.12
N ARG A 76 26.73 23.07 -2.38
CA ARG A 76 25.88 22.02 -1.80
C ARG A 76 24.67 22.66 -1.14
N LYS A 77 23.54 22.72 -1.87
CA LYS A 77 22.28 23.28 -1.40
C LYS A 77 21.97 22.65 -0.03
N PRO A 78 21.77 23.43 1.04
CA PRO A 78 21.52 22.87 2.35
C PRO A 78 20.28 21.98 2.28
N SER A 79 20.42 20.73 2.73
CA SER A 79 19.29 19.79 2.81
C SER A 79 18.20 20.42 3.68
N SER A 80 16.98 20.55 3.17
CA SER A 80 15.87 21.03 3.99
C SER A 80 15.63 20.04 5.14
N TRP A 81 15.05 20.50 6.26
CA TRP A 81 14.57 19.63 7.34
C TRP A 81 13.68 18.49 6.81
N LEU A 82 12.88 18.80 5.77
CA LEU A 82 12.02 17.86 5.07
C LEU A 82 12.76 16.73 4.34
N ASP A 83 14.03 16.96 3.95
CA ASP A 83 14.86 16.00 3.22
C ASP A 83 15.66 15.08 4.16
N ARG A 84 15.52 15.27 5.49
CA ARG A 84 16.15 14.44 6.51
C ARG A 84 15.17 13.38 7.04
N PRO A 85 15.65 12.20 7.46
CA PRO A 85 14.79 11.19 8.06
C PRO A 85 14.25 11.67 9.43
N PRO A 86 13.01 11.28 9.81
CA PRO A 86 12.45 11.61 11.12
C PRO A 86 13.32 11.12 12.28
N VAL A 87 13.81 9.89 12.17
CA VAL A 87 14.64 9.19 13.16
C VAL A 87 15.97 8.78 12.52
N LYS A 88 17.07 8.90 13.27
CA LYS A 88 18.40 8.48 12.81
C LYS A 88 18.39 6.98 12.49
N GLY A 89 18.83 6.62 11.28
CA GLY A 89 18.86 5.22 10.81
C GLY A 89 17.65 4.82 9.97
N TRP A 90 16.62 5.66 9.85
CA TRP A 90 15.51 5.41 8.92
C TRP A 90 15.88 5.78 7.49
N GLY A 91 15.37 5.00 6.53
CA GLY A 91 15.68 5.18 5.11
C GLY A 91 14.81 6.23 4.40
N GLU A 92 13.66 6.59 4.96
CA GLU A 92 12.71 7.54 4.35
C GLU A 92 12.80 8.94 4.98
N THR A 93 12.53 9.96 4.16
CA THR A 93 12.56 11.38 4.51
C THR A 93 11.24 11.86 5.12
N ARG A 94 11.27 12.93 5.92
CA ARG A 94 10.05 13.56 6.48
C ARG A 94 9.04 13.93 5.38
N ARG A 95 9.50 14.42 4.23
CA ARG A 95 8.64 14.72 3.08
C ARG A 95 7.87 13.49 2.60
N GLU A 96 8.53 12.34 2.48
CA GLU A 96 7.89 11.09 2.05
C GLU A 96 6.84 10.64 3.08
N TYR A 97 7.14 10.77 4.38
CA TYR A 97 6.17 10.52 5.45
C TYR A 97 4.95 11.45 5.37
N LEU A 98 5.14 12.75 5.16
CA LEU A 98 4.02 13.70 5.06
C LEU A 98 3.08 13.34 3.91
N VAL A 99 3.63 12.95 2.76
CA VAL A 99 2.82 12.48 1.62
C VAL A 99 2.07 11.20 1.97
N ALA A 100 2.75 10.22 2.59
CA ALA A 100 2.10 8.97 2.99
C ALA A 100 1.02 9.18 4.07
N MET A 101 1.24 10.11 5.01
CA MET A 101 0.25 10.46 6.04
C MET A 101 -0.94 11.20 5.44
N GLY A 102 -0.73 12.14 4.51
CA GLY A 102 -1.82 12.77 3.77
C GLY A 102 -2.64 11.72 2.99
N TRP A 103 -1.98 10.74 2.40
CA TRP A 103 -2.63 9.62 1.73
C TRP A 103 -3.42 8.73 2.70
N LEU A 104 -2.87 8.43 3.89
CA LEU A 104 -3.59 7.71 4.94
C LEU A 104 -4.85 8.46 5.38
N VAL A 105 -4.75 9.78 5.63
CA VAL A 105 -5.90 10.62 6.00
C VAL A 105 -6.96 10.56 4.90
N LEU A 106 -6.57 10.60 3.63
CA LEU A 106 -7.50 10.44 2.51
C LEU A 106 -8.17 9.05 2.53
N MET A 107 -7.42 7.96 2.71
CA MET A 107 -8.00 6.61 2.74
C MET A 107 -8.96 6.41 3.93
N VAL A 108 -8.62 6.93 5.10
CA VAL A 108 -9.50 6.92 6.27
C VAL A 108 -10.73 7.80 6.03
N GLY A 109 -10.55 8.98 5.45
CA GLY A 109 -11.64 9.90 5.08
C GLY A 109 -12.63 9.27 4.11
N ILE A 110 -12.15 8.65 3.03
CA ILE A 110 -12.99 7.91 2.08
C ILE A 110 -13.70 6.75 2.79
N SER A 111 -13.05 6.10 3.75
CA SER A 111 -13.65 4.97 4.49
C SER A 111 -14.78 5.37 5.43
N GLY A 112 -14.70 6.56 6.04
CA GLY A 112 -15.73 7.11 6.91
C GLY A 112 -16.83 7.88 6.16
N TRP A 113 -16.55 8.35 4.94
CA TRP A 113 -17.47 9.20 4.18
C TRP A 113 -18.80 8.51 3.88
N ARG A 114 -19.91 9.07 4.39
CA ARG A 114 -21.28 8.50 4.31
C ARG A 114 -21.45 7.13 4.98
N THR A 115 -20.64 6.80 5.99
CA THR A 115 -20.80 5.55 6.74
C THR A 115 -21.96 5.62 7.74
N GLY A 116 -22.31 6.81 8.20
CA GLY A 116 -23.26 6.99 9.31
C GLY A 116 -22.71 6.31 10.56
N GLU A 117 -23.59 5.64 11.30
CA GLU A 117 -23.27 4.95 12.54
C GLU A 117 -23.05 3.44 12.34
N ASP A 118 -22.90 2.94 11.10
CA ASP A 118 -22.75 1.50 10.88
C ASP A 118 -21.30 1.02 11.09
N TYR A 119 -21.11 0.32 12.21
CA TYR A 119 -19.85 -0.32 12.57
C TYR A 119 -19.32 -1.29 11.51
N LEU A 120 -20.17 -2.19 11.00
CA LEU A 120 -19.74 -3.23 10.07
C LEU A 120 -19.40 -2.65 8.71
N HIS A 121 -20.11 -1.61 8.28
CA HIS A 121 -19.80 -0.94 7.03
C HIS A 121 -18.52 -0.10 7.12
N LEU A 122 -18.24 0.57 8.25
CA LEU A 122 -16.93 1.19 8.47
C LEU A 122 -15.81 0.15 8.34
N THR A 123 -15.94 -0.96 9.07
CA THR A 123 -14.95 -2.03 9.11
C THR A 123 -14.67 -2.61 7.72
N LYS A 124 -15.72 -2.88 6.93
CA LYS A 124 -15.57 -3.32 5.52
C LYS A 124 -14.93 -2.25 4.65
N SER A 125 -15.26 -0.99 4.89
CA SER A 125 -14.75 0.12 4.10
C SER A 125 -13.25 0.35 4.28
N LEU A 126 -12.73 0.17 5.49
CA LEU A 126 -11.29 0.26 5.78
C LEU A 126 -10.49 -0.79 4.98
N ALA A 127 -11.02 -2.02 4.87
CA ALA A 127 -10.40 -3.04 4.04
C ALA A 127 -10.51 -2.72 2.55
N GLN A 128 -11.68 -2.27 2.09
CA GLN A 128 -11.94 -1.97 0.69
C GLN A 128 -11.01 -0.86 0.15
N THR A 129 -10.85 0.23 0.91
CA THR A 129 -9.92 1.32 0.53
C THR A 129 -8.47 0.87 0.60
N SER A 130 -8.10 0.02 1.57
CA SER A 130 -6.77 -0.58 1.63
C SER A 130 -6.48 -1.47 0.42
N PHE A 131 -7.39 -2.37 0.05
CA PHE A 131 -7.22 -3.24 -1.13
C PHE A 131 -7.14 -2.45 -2.43
N ALA A 132 -7.87 -1.34 -2.55
CA ALA A 132 -7.78 -0.45 -3.71
C ALA A 132 -6.36 0.10 -3.96
N ASN A 133 -5.48 0.10 -2.95
CA ASN A 133 -4.08 0.50 -3.08
C ASN A 133 -3.16 -0.63 -3.61
N ILE A 134 -3.61 -1.88 -3.70
CA ILE A 134 -2.77 -3.02 -4.14
C ILE A 134 -2.13 -2.78 -5.52
N PRO A 135 -2.87 -2.34 -6.57
CA PRO A 135 -2.26 -2.11 -7.88
C PRO A 135 -1.18 -1.02 -7.82
N LEU A 136 -1.45 0.10 -7.13
CA LEU A 136 -0.48 1.18 -6.93
C LEU A 136 0.75 0.70 -6.15
N GLN A 137 0.53 -0.11 -5.11
CA GLN A 137 1.59 -0.69 -4.28
C GLN A 137 2.55 -1.52 -5.13
N ILE A 138 2.04 -2.34 -6.06
CA ILE A 138 2.87 -3.14 -6.97
C ILE A 138 3.58 -2.25 -7.99
N LEU A 139 2.91 -1.23 -8.54
CA LEU A 139 3.52 -0.29 -9.49
C LEU A 139 4.72 0.46 -8.90
N LEU A 140 4.68 0.79 -7.60
CA LEU A 140 5.74 1.51 -6.90
C LEU A 140 6.90 0.61 -6.42
N SER A 141 6.77 -0.71 -6.56
CA SER A 141 7.77 -1.67 -6.10
C SER A 141 9.10 -1.57 -6.86
N PRO A 142 10.23 -2.00 -6.26
CA PRO A 142 11.48 -2.19 -6.99
C PRO A 142 11.28 -3.18 -8.14
N LYS A 143 11.79 -2.84 -9.32
CA LYS A 143 11.72 -3.70 -10.51
C LYS A 143 12.86 -4.72 -10.52
N LEU A 144 12.55 -5.95 -10.90
CA LEU A 144 13.52 -7.04 -11.07
C LEU A 144 14.56 -6.67 -12.14
N SER A 145 14.10 -6.11 -13.25
CA SER A 145 14.90 -5.68 -14.41
C SER A 145 15.55 -4.31 -14.23
N SER A 146 15.86 -3.90 -13.00
CA SER A 146 16.69 -2.70 -12.78
C SER A 146 18.12 -3.17 -12.53
N PRO A 147 19.00 -3.30 -13.55
CA PRO A 147 20.40 -3.60 -13.31
C PRO A 147 20.97 -2.42 -12.54
N ARG A 148 21.35 -2.63 -11.28
CA ARG A 148 22.21 -1.70 -10.57
C ARG A 148 23.63 -1.93 -11.08
N SER A 149 23.92 -1.42 -12.27
CA SER A 149 25.25 -1.20 -12.88
C SER A 149 25.19 -1.50 -14.38
N SER A 150 24.97 -0.48 -15.18
CA SER A 150 25.73 -0.31 -16.41
C SER A 150 26.26 1.11 -16.44
N THR A 151 27.26 1.35 -15.60
CA THR A 151 28.41 2.14 -16.05
C THR A 151 29.10 1.32 -17.15
N THR A 152 28.43 1.19 -18.27
CA THR A 152 28.98 0.70 -19.52
C THR A 152 28.25 1.52 -20.57
N THR A 153 28.78 2.73 -20.74
CA THR A 153 28.89 3.38 -22.04
C THR A 153 29.04 2.30 -23.12
N THR A 154 28.44 2.55 -24.29
CA THR A 154 28.52 1.73 -25.51
C THR A 154 27.40 0.70 -25.68
N THR A 155 26.24 1.15 -26.16
CA THR A 155 25.65 0.61 -27.40
C THR A 155 24.58 1.58 -27.88
N ASN A 156 24.75 2.08 -29.11
CA ASN A 156 23.77 2.89 -29.82
C ASN A 156 22.56 2.02 -30.19
N LYS A 157 21.69 1.69 -29.22
CA LYS A 157 20.35 1.18 -29.52
C LYS A 157 19.33 2.32 -29.32
N PRO A 158 18.41 2.53 -30.27
CA PRO A 158 17.41 3.58 -30.14
C PRO A 158 16.56 3.33 -28.88
N LYS A 159 16.43 4.35 -28.02
CA LYS A 159 15.49 4.36 -26.91
C LYS A 159 14.07 4.39 -27.47
N THR A 160 13.53 3.24 -27.86
CA THR A 160 12.09 3.12 -28.13
C THR A 160 11.33 3.40 -26.83
N ILE A 161 10.40 4.34 -26.87
CA ILE A 161 9.62 4.81 -25.71
C ILE A 161 8.67 3.71 -25.19
N ILE A 162 8.24 2.81 -26.09
CA ILE A 162 7.27 1.75 -25.81
C ILE A 162 7.80 0.75 -24.77
N PRO A 163 9.00 0.14 -24.90
CA PRO A 163 9.58 -0.72 -23.87
C PRO A 163 9.68 -0.08 -22.47
N ALA A 164 9.95 1.22 -22.38
CA ALA A 164 10.09 1.92 -21.10
C ALA A 164 8.75 2.18 -20.39
N ILE A 165 7.67 2.41 -21.15
CA ILE A 165 6.31 2.55 -20.58
C ILE A 165 5.86 1.21 -20.01
N ILE A 166 6.16 0.10 -20.69
CA ILE A 166 5.69 -1.22 -20.29
C ILE A 166 6.49 -1.74 -19.08
N THR A 167 7.82 -1.59 -19.08
CA THR A 167 8.70 -2.06 -17.98
C THR A 167 8.65 -1.19 -16.72
N ASN A 168 8.35 0.12 -16.84
CA ASN A 168 8.18 0.97 -15.67
C ASN A 168 7.19 2.12 -15.91
N PRO A 169 5.88 1.82 -15.91
CA PRO A 169 4.85 2.80 -16.27
C PRO A 169 4.85 4.03 -15.36
N ILE A 170 4.95 3.86 -14.03
CA ILE A 170 4.95 5.01 -13.11
C ILE A 170 6.22 5.86 -13.29
N SER A 171 7.41 5.25 -13.40
CA SER A 171 8.64 6.01 -13.58
C SER A 171 8.62 6.81 -14.87
N THR A 172 8.12 6.21 -15.95
CA THR A 172 8.02 6.85 -17.27
C THR A 172 6.96 7.95 -17.28
N LEU A 173 5.77 7.72 -16.72
CA LEU A 173 4.72 8.72 -16.65
C LEU A 173 5.16 9.93 -15.83
N THR A 174 5.62 9.69 -14.60
CA THR A 174 6.01 10.74 -13.65
C THR A 174 7.39 11.33 -13.93
N THR A 175 8.18 10.72 -14.80
CA THR A 175 9.61 11.03 -15.04
C THR A 175 10.52 10.85 -13.80
N ILE A 176 10.01 10.20 -12.73
CA ILE A 176 10.73 10.01 -11.46
C ILE A 176 11.49 8.68 -11.51
N PRO A 177 12.80 8.65 -11.16
CA PRO A 177 13.56 7.41 -11.18
C PRO A 177 13.04 6.39 -10.15
N PRO A 178 13.09 5.07 -10.43
CA PRO A 178 12.49 4.04 -9.58
C PRO A 178 12.99 4.06 -8.13
N ALA A 179 14.28 4.37 -7.92
CA ALA A 179 14.86 4.48 -6.59
C ALA A 179 14.20 5.54 -5.69
N ARG A 180 13.55 6.55 -6.29
CA ARG A 180 12.79 7.60 -5.57
C ARG A 180 11.32 7.23 -5.39
N LEU A 181 10.84 6.19 -6.07
CA LEU A 181 9.48 5.66 -5.93
C LEU A 181 9.41 4.56 -4.86
N THR A 182 10.47 3.77 -4.72
CA THR A 182 10.53 2.68 -3.72
C THR A 182 10.24 3.11 -2.27
N PRO A 183 10.67 4.29 -1.78
CA PRO A 183 10.27 4.76 -0.45
C PRO A 183 8.75 4.82 -0.28
N TYR A 184 8.00 5.22 -1.31
CA TYR A 184 6.55 5.27 -1.27
C TYR A 184 5.91 3.87 -1.23
N HIS A 185 6.46 2.87 -1.95
CA HIS A 185 6.04 1.47 -1.79
C HIS A 185 6.21 1.00 -0.33
N ARG A 186 7.34 1.30 0.31
CA ARG A 186 7.56 0.92 1.71
C ARG A 186 6.60 1.64 2.66
N LEU A 187 6.35 2.94 2.45
CA LEU A 187 5.46 3.73 3.30
C LEU A 187 3.99 3.35 3.12
N ILE A 188 3.51 3.13 1.90
CA ILE A 188 2.13 2.70 1.65
C ILE A 188 1.86 1.35 2.30
N GLY A 189 2.77 0.37 2.12
CA GLY A 189 2.66 -0.92 2.79
C GLY A 189 2.61 -0.80 4.32
N ARG A 190 3.52 -0.01 4.90
CA ARG A 190 3.70 0.11 6.36
C ARG A 190 2.66 0.99 7.06
N ILE A 191 2.25 2.11 6.45
CA ILE A 191 1.45 3.16 7.10
C ILE A 191 -0.02 3.09 6.67
N ILE A 192 -0.31 2.58 5.48
CA ILE A 192 -1.68 2.51 4.96
C ILE A 192 -2.19 1.08 4.97
N ILE A 193 -1.57 0.18 4.20
CA ILE A 193 -2.13 -1.17 3.99
C ILE A 193 -2.14 -1.96 5.30
N THR A 194 -1.00 -2.02 6.01
CA THR A 194 -0.88 -2.79 7.25
C THR A 194 -1.81 -2.29 8.34
N PRO A 195 -1.82 -0.98 8.71
CA PRO A 195 -2.68 -0.52 9.80
C PRO A 195 -4.17 -0.63 9.49
N LEU A 196 -4.60 -0.33 8.25
CA LEU A 196 -6.02 -0.39 7.90
C LEU A 196 -6.56 -1.83 7.86
N LEU A 197 -5.79 -2.79 7.35
CA LEU A 197 -6.19 -4.20 7.35
C LEU A 197 -6.13 -4.83 8.75
N SER A 198 -5.12 -4.47 9.55
CA SER A 198 -5.07 -4.90 10.95
C SER A 198 -6.24 -4.31 11.75
N LEU A 199 -6.57 -3.04 11.54
CA LEU A 199 -7.73 -2.41 12.18
C LEU A 199 -9.03 -3.08 11.75
N HIS A 200 -9.21 -3.37 10.45
CA HIS A 200 -10.34 -4.15 9.95
C HIS A 200 -10.48 -5.50 10.69
N ALA A 201 -9.38 -6.25 10.83
CA ALA A 201 -9.39 -7.54 11.51
C ALA A 201 -9.71 -7.39 13.00
N ILE A 202 -9.12 -6.40 13.69
CA ILE A 202 -9.38 -6.12 15.11
C ILE A 202 -10.86 -5.77 15.31
N LEU A 203 -11.44 -4.90 14.48
CA LEU A 203 -12.85 -4.51 14.58
C LEU A 203 -13.78 -5.71 14.31
N TYR A 204 -13.45 -6.59 13.36
CA TYR A 204 -14.22 -7.82 13.14
C TYR A 204 -14.12 -8.80 14.31
N LEU A 205 -12.93 -9.02 14.86
CA LEU A 205 -12.75 -9.88 16.04
C LEU A 205 -13.48 -9.30 17.25
N ALA A 206 -13.44 -7.98 17.45
CA ALA A 206 -14.20 -7.30 18.49
C ALA A 206 -15.71 -7.50 18.28
N PHE A 207 -16.22 -7.33 17.05
CA PHE A 207 -17.61 -7.63 16.72
C PHE A 207 -17.99 -9.07 17.05
N PHE A 208 -17.15 -10.06 16.71
CA PHE A 208 -17.41 -11.47 17.02
C PHE A 208 -17.38 -11.77 18.52
N ALA A 209 -16.50 -11.09 19.28
CA ALA A 209 -16.39 -11.26 20.73
C ALA A 209 -17.52 -10.57 21.51
N MET A 210 -18.04 -9.45 20.99
CA MET A 210 -19.11 -8.67 21.62
C MET A 210 -20.51 -9.24 21.33
N ASN A 211 -20.72 -9.89 20.18
CA ASN A 211 -22.02 -10.47 19.81
C ASN A 211 -22.08 -11.96 20.15
N ASN A 212 -22.48 -12.29 21.38
CA ASN A 212 -22.49 -13.68 21.89
C ASN A 212 -23.87 -14.38 21.92
N HIS A 213 -24.89 -13.83 21.26
CA HIS A 213 -26.27 -14.33 21.39
C HIS A 213 -26.78 -14.98 20.08
N PRO A 214 -27.42 -16.17 20.11
CA PRO A 214 -27.65 -17.07 21.26
C PRO A 214 -26.46 -18.01 21.57
N VAL A 215 -25.49 -18.12 20.66
CA VAL A 215 -24.25 -18.90 20.84
C VAL A 215 -23.02 -18.00 20.67
N PRO A 216 -21.88 -18.31 21.31
CA PRO A 216 -20.65 -17.55 21.13
C PRO A 216 -20.27 -17.47 19.64
N LEU A 217 -20.30 -16.26 19.08
CA LEU A 217 -20.07 -16.07 17.65
C LEU A 217 -18.58 -16.25 17.30
N LEU A 218 -17.67 -15.83 18.17
CA LEU A 218 -16.23 -15.90 17.91
C LEU A 218 -15.72 -17.33 17.65
N PRO A 219 -15.91 -18.34 18.52
CA PRO A 219 -15.42 -19.69 18.28
C PRO A 219 -15.97 -20.30 16.98
N LYS A 220 -17.26 -20.03 16.70
CA LYS A 220 -17.90 -20.46 15.45
C LYS A 220 -17.24 -19.82 14.24
N ARG A 221 -17.13 -18.50 14.22
CA ARG A 221 -16.58 -17.75 13.07
C ARG A 221 -15.12 -18.06 12.83
N LEU A 222 -14.33 -18.38 13.86
CA LEU A 222 -12.93 -18.80 13.68
C LEU A 222 -12.77 -20.12 12.91
N GLN A 223 -13.81 -20.97 12.88
CA GLN A 223 -13.84 -22.21 12.11
C GLN A 223 -14.30 -21.99 10.66
N ASP A 224 -14.91 -20.84 10.36
CA ASP A 224 -15.35 -20.53 9.00
C ASP A 224 -14.14 -20.21 8.11
N ALA A 225 -14.15 -20.76 6.90
CA ALA A 225 -13.03 -20.66 5.97
C ALA A 225 -12.68 -19.20 5.61
N ASP A 226 -13.69 -18.34 5.45
CA ASP A 226 -13.48 -16.91 5.16
C ASP A 226 -12.63 -16.24 6.24
N VAL A 227 -12.93 -16.47 7.51
CA VAL A 227 -12.17 -15.90 8.64
C VAL A 227 -10.76 -16.48 8.71
N GLN A 228 -10.56 -17.78 8.46
CA GLN A 228 -9.23 -18.39 8.43
C GLN A 228 -8.33 -17.78 7.35
N TRP A 229 -8.85 -17.58 6.13
CA TRP A 229 -8.13 -16.87 5.07
C TRP A 229 -7.80 -15.42 5.46
N GLY A 230 -8.70 -14.75 6.18
CA GLY A 230 -8.47 -13.41 6.74
C GLY A 230 -7.35 -13.38 7.78
N ILE A 231 -7.34 -14.33 8.72
CA ILE A 231 -6.28 -14.47 9.73
C ILE A 231 -4.94 -14.77 9.07
N MET A 232 -4.91 -15.67 8.09
CA MET A 232 -3.69 -15.96 7.34
C MET A 232 -3.19 -14.73 6.59
N ALA A 233 -4.07 -13.95 5.95
CA ALA A 233 -3.70 -12.73 5.26
C ALA A 233 -3.07 -11.69 6.21
N VAL A 234 -3.67 -11.43 7.37
CA VAL A 234 -3.11 -10.51 8.38
C VAL A 234 -1.78 -11.05 8.93
N THR A 235 -1.68 -12.35 9.17
CA THR A 235 -0.43 -12.97 9.63
C THR A 235 0.69 -12.80 8.60
N LEU A 236 0.43 -13.09 7.32
CA LEU A 236 1.38 -12.88 6.23
C LEU A 236 1.79 -11.40 6.12
N LEU A 237 0.85 -10.47 6.26
CA LEU A 237 1.12 -9.03 6.25
C LEU A 237 2.03 -8.59 7.39
N LEU A 238 1.82 -9.10 8.62
CA LEU A 238 2.67 -8.82 9.78
C LEU A 238 4.06 -9.45 9.64
N VAL A 239 4.15 -10.67 9.11
CA VAL A 239 5.42 -11.31 8.76
C VAL A 239 6.15 -10.45 7.73
N MET A 240 5.50 -10.02 6.64
CA MET A 240 6.10 -9.13 5.64
C MET A 240 6.62 -7.82 6.26
N LEU A 241 5.91 -7.23 7.21
CA LEU A 241 6.36 -6.02 7.90
C LEU A 241 7.63 -6.29 8.74
N GLY A 242 7.65 -7.36 9.54
CA GLY A 242 8.79 -7.70 10.39
C GLY A 242 10.05 -8.05 9.58
N THR A 243 9.87 -8.82 8.51
CA THR A 243 10.93 -9.23 7.59
C THR A 243 11.51 -8.06 6.80
N SER A 244 10.68 -7.08 6.44
CA SER A 244 11.11 -5.83 5.78
C SER A 244 11.83 -4.86 6.73
N ALA A 245 11.40 -4.77 7.99
CA ALA A 245 12.07 -3.95 9.00
C ALA A 245 13.48 -4.50 9.32
N ALA A 246 13.61 -5.82 9.44
CA ALA A 246 14.89 -6.50 9.63
C ALA A 246 15.87 -6.31 8.43
N ALA A 247 15.33 -6.19 7.21
CA ALA A 247 16.13 -5.89 6.02
C ALA A 247 16.53 -4.39 5.92
N SER A 248 15.70 -3.47 6.42
CA SER A 248 15.90 -2.01 6.31
C SER A 248 16.94 -1.43 7.28
N GLY A 249 17.36 -2.16 8.33
CA GLY A 249 18.45 -1.75 9.23
C GLY A 249 19.85 -1.71 8.59
N SER A 250 19.94 -1.99 7.29
CA SER A 250 21.15 -2.02 6.47
C SER A 250 21.41 -0.64 5.84
N GLY A 251 21.81 0.33 6.66
CA GLY A 251 22.43 1.55 6.18
C GLY A 251 23.85 1.25 5.65
N SER A 252 24.16 1.70 4.43
CA SER A 252 25.51 1.79 3.86
C SER A 252 26.38 0.52 3.97
N GLY A 253 26.26 -0.40 3.01
CA GLY A 253 27.28 -1.42 2.73
C GLY A 253 27.36 -2.64 3.67
N ARG A 254 26.61 -2.69 4.77
CA ARG A 254 26.56 -3.87 5.66
C ARG A 254 25.35 -4.75 5.37
N LYS A 255 25.57 -6.00 4.96
CA LYS A 255 24.54 -7.04 4.74
C LYS A 255 23.51 -7.02 5.89
N GLY A 256 22.22 -6.93 5.54
CA GLY A 256 21.12 -6.92 6.49
C GLY A 256 21.17 -8.15 7.39
N VAL A 257 21.06 -7.93 8.69
CA VAL A 257 21.09 -8.99 9.70
C VAL A 257 19.66 -9.21 10.15
N TRP A 258 19.09 -10.35 9.79
CA TRP A 258 17.83 -10.78 10.37
C TRP A 258 18.09 -11.33 11.77
N ARG A 259 17.40 -10.75 12.76
CA ARG A 259 17.30 -11.28 14.13
C ARG A 259 15.86 -11.70 14.32
N TRP A 260 15.62 -13.00 14.28
CA TRP A 260 14.33 -13.60 14.63
C TRP A 260 14.62 -14.77 15.56
N TRP A 261 14.03 -14.76 16.75
CA TRP A 261 14.16 -15.86 17.74
C TRP A 261 15.61 -16.23 18.07
N GLY A 262 16.46 -15.25 18.37
CA GLY A 262 17.88 -15.45 18.74
C GLY A 262 18.83 -15.83 17.59
N LEU A 263 18.31 -16.25 16.42
CA LEU A 263 19.13 -16.69 15.30
C LEU A 263 19.54 -15.51 14.39
N ARG A 264 20.85 -15.38 14.15
CA ARG A 264 21.43 -14.32 13.31
C ARG A 264 21.74 -14.87 11.92
N ARG A 265 20.87 -14.64 10.93
CA ARG A 265 21.15 -14.97 9.52
C ARG A 265 21.42 -13.73 8.68
N ARG A 266 22.45 -13.81 7.85
CA ARG A 266 22.71 -12.82 6.78
C ARG A 266 21.90 -13.25 5.58
N VAL A 267 20.96 -12.41 5.15
CA VAL A 267 20.13 -12.69 3.97
C VAL A 267 20.66 -11.84 2.82
N SER A 268 20.86 -12.45 1.64
CA SER A 268 21.22 -11.68 0.45
C SER A 268 20.03 -10.82 0.01
N ARG A 269 20.28 -9.80 -0.83
CA ARG A 269 19.21 -8.95 -1.35
C ARG A 269 18.24 -9.76 -2.24
N ASP A 270 18.77 -10.73 -2.97
CA ASP A 270 18.00 -11.56 -3.90
C ASP A 270 17.12 -12.56 -3.14
N THR A 271 17.65 -13.17 -2.08
CA THR A 271 16.86 -14.03 -1.19
C THR A 271 15.76 -13.23 -0.49
N PHE A 272 16.05 -12.00 -0.05
CA PHE A 272 15.02 -11.12 0.51
C PHE A 272 13.93 -10.80 -0.51
N TYR A 273 14.33 -10.45 -1.74
CA TYR A 273 13.39 -10.15 -2.82
C TYR A 273 12.49 -11.35 -3.14
N ALA A 274 13.08 -12.53 -3.36
CA ALA A 274 12.33 -13.75 -3.67
C ALA A 274 11.35 -14.09 -2.54
N LEU A 275 11.82 -14.05 -1.28
CA LEU A 275 10.95 -14.28 -0.11
C LEU A 275 9.82 -13.26 -0.03
N HIS A 276 10.12 -11.96 -0.23
CA HIS A 276 9.12 -10.90 -0.17
C HIS A 276 8.04 -11.09 -1.25
N VAL A 277 8.44 -11.37 -2.50
CA VAL A 277 7.49 -11.63 -3.59
C VAL A 277 6.67 -12.88 -3.33
N SER A 278 7.27 -13.98 -2.86
CA SER A 278 6.53 -15.19 -2.49
C SER A 278 5.49 -14.91 -1.39
N LEU A 279 5.85 -14.12 -0.37
CA LEU A 279 4.91 -13.70 0.67
C LEU A 279 3.79 -12.80 0.11
N VAL A 280 4.10 -11.89 -0.84
CA VAL A 280 3.09 -11.07 -1.54
C VAL A 280 2.11 -11.97 -2.31
N LEU A 281 2.60 -12.94 -3.08
CA LEU A 281 1.74 -13.85 -3.85
C LEU A 281 0.87 -14.70 -2.92
N GLY A 282 1.43 -15.21 -1.82
CA GLY A 282 0.66 -15.90 -0.78
C GLY A 282 -0.42 -15.00 -0.15
N LEU A 283 -0.08 -13.75 0.17
CA LEU A 283 -1.03 -12.76 0.69
C LEU A 283 -2.15 -12.48 -0.32
N MET A 284 -1.82 -12.31 -1.60
CA MET A 284 -2.80 -12.10 -2.68
C MET A 284 -3.74 -13.30 -2.84
N GLY A 285 -3.21 -14.53 -2.77
CA GLY A 285 -4.03 -15.75 -2.75
C GLY A 285 -4.97 -15.80 -1.54
N ALA A 286 -4.47 -15.46 -0.35
CA ALA A 286 -5.27 -15.42 0.86
C ALA A 286 -6.42 -14.40 0.78
N VAL A 287 -6.14 -13.18 0.31
CA VAL A 287 -7.14 -12.14 0.12
C VAL A 287 -8.18 -12.53 -0.94
N TYR A 288 -7.77 -13.21 -2.01
CA TYR A 288 -8.68 -13.69 -3.06
C TYR A 288 -9.67 -14.74 -2.52
N ALA A 289 -9.19 -15.63 -1.67
CA ALA A 289 -9.99 -16.68 -1.04
C ALA A 289 -10.88 -16.14 0.10
N HIS A 290 -10.42 -15.11 0.82
CA HIS A 290 -11.14 -14.49 1.93
C HIS A 290 -12.51 -13.92 1.53
N VAL A 291 -12.57 -13.09 0.47
CA VAL A 291 -13.83 -12.43 0.08
C VAL A 291 -13.89 -12.07 -1.40
N SER A 292 -15.06 -12.27 -2.02
CA SER A 292 -15.27 -12.00 -3.45
C SER A 292 -15.05 -10.53 -3.84
N TYR A 293 -15.45 -9.59 -2.98
CA TYR A 293 -15.32 -8.15 -3.24
C TYR A 293 -13.87 -7.68 -3.34
N ALA A 294 -12.92 -8.37 -2.72
CA ALA A 294 -11.50 -8.03 -2.80
C ALA A 294 -10.82 -8.57 -4.07
N ARG A 295 -11.40 -9.60 -4.70
CA ARG A 295 -10.80 -10.31 -5.85
C ARG A 295 -10.44 -9.39 -7.00
N ARG A 296 -11.28 -8.38 -7.28
CA ARG A 296 -11.00 -7.41 -8.35
C ARG A 296 -9.67 -6.70 -8.16
N PHE A 297 -9.35 -6.25 -6.95
CA PHE A 297 -8.08 -5.56 -6.68
C PHE A 297 -6.88 -6.50 -6.74
N VAL A 298 -7.07 -7.75 -6.30
CA VAL A 298 -6.05 -8.81 -6.43
C VAL A 298 -5.74 -9.07 -7.90
N VAL A 299 -6.77 -9.28 -8.73
CA VAL A 299 -6.59 -9.53 -10.17
C VAL A 299 -5.92 -8.35 -10.86
N GLN A 300 -6.32 -7.11 -10.55
CA GLN A 300 -5.64 -5.92 -11.07
C GLN A 300 -4.17 -5.86 -10.66
N GLY A 301 -3.86 -6.18 -9.39
CA GLY A 301 -2.48 -6.26 -8.92
C GLY A 301 -1.66 -7.33 -9.62
N LEU A 302 -2.24 -8.53 -9.81
CA LEU A 302 -1.58 -9.64 -10.53
C LEU A 302 -1.36 -9.28 -11.99
N ALA A 303 -2.33 -8.63 -12.64
CA ALA A 303 -2.18 -8.16 -14.02
C ALA A 303 -1.02 -7.15 -14.15
N VAL A 304 -0.93 -6.18 -13.23
CA VAL A 304 0.20 -5.24 -13.17
C VAL A 304 1.53 -5.98 -12.99
N TYR A 305 1.58 -6.95 -12.07
CA TYR A 305 2.80 -7.73 -11.82
C TYR A 305 3.19 -8.59 -13.03
N ALA A 306 2.22 -9.24 -13.68
CA ALA A 306 2.45 -10.05 -14.87
C ALA A 306 3.01 -9.21 -16.03
N VAL A 307 2.45 -8.01 -16.27
CA VAL A 307 2.97 -7.08 -17.27
C VAL A 307 4.41 -6.69 -16.96
N ASP A 308 4.72 -6.39 -15.69
CA ASP A 308 6.06 -6.02 -15.25
C ASP A 308 7.09 -7.14 -15.49
N VAL A 309 6.72 -8.38 -15.17
CA VAL A 309 7.57 -9.57 -15.36
C VAL A 309 7.76 -9.86 -16.84
N VAL A 310 6.68 -9.92 -17.62
CA VAL A 310 6.75 -10.22 -19.06
C VAL A 310 7.57 -9.16 -19.79
N ALA A 311 7.34 -7.88 -19.50
CA ALA A 311 8.11 -6.79 -20.09
C ALA A 311 9.59 -6.87 -19.72
N GLY A 312 9.89 -7.27 -18.48
CA GLY A 312 11.25 -7.46 -18.01
C GLY A 312 12.00 -8.65 -18.61
N TYR A 313 11.29 -9.63 -19.20
CA TYR A 313 11.88 -10.76 -19.93
C TYR A 313 12.00 -10.50 -21.43
N LEU A 314 11.07 -9.74 -22.02
CA LEU A 314 11.03 -9.48 -23.46
C LEU A 314 11.99 -8.36 -23.92
N PHE A 315 12.38 -7.44 -23.03
CA PHE A 315 13.19 -6.26 -23.33
C PHE A 315 14.39 -6.13 -22.39
#